data_AF-A0A2K4WF24-F1
#
_entry.id   AF-A0A2K4WF24-F1
#
_cell.length_a   1.000
_cell.length_b   1.000
_cell.length_c   1.000
_cell.angle_alpha   90.00
_cell.angle_beta   90.00
_cell.angle_gamma   90.00
#
_symmetry.space_group_name_H-M   'P 1'
#
loop_
_entity.id
_entity.type
_entity.pdbx_description
1 polymer ?
#
loop_
_entity_poly.entity_id
_entity_poly.type
_entity_poly.pdbx_seq_one_letter_code
_entity_poly.pdbx_strand_id
1 'polypeptide(L)'
;MNFNGSLFERLADKTQKKTDLNEDERITASIATHLAKLLGTRAGSVKTRPDYGLPDLNNASLSAHDTARQSRLAIEKVIRDYEPRLYEVHVMTDESAGCVLKRTFSIDASLDMNGVKKTVVFSIAVAGDGNVILN
;
A
#
# COMPACT_ATOMS: atom_id res chain seq x y z
N MET A 1 -10.53 -20.20 -20.08
CA MET A 1 -9.28 -20.56 -19.39
C MET A 1 -9.25 -19.73 -18.13
N ASN A 2 -9.56 -20.35 -16.99
CA ASN A 2 -10.04 -19.66 -15.79
C ASN A 2 -8.87 -19.31 -14.88
N PHE A 3 -8.52 -18.03 -14.77
CA PHE A 3 -7.59 -17.52 -13.77
C PHE A 3 -8.39 -16.92 -12.61
N ASN A 4 -8.99 -17.82 -11.82
CA ASN A 4 -9.57 -17.45 -10.53
C ASN A 4 -8.43 -17.04 -9.59
N GLY A 5 -8.61 -15.91 -8.90
CA GLY A 5 -7.60 -15.20 -8.14
C GLY A 5 -6.79 -15.98 -7.10
N SER A 6 -5.97 -15.21 -6.36
CA SER A 6 -4.99 -15.73 -5.39
C SER A 6 -5.63 -16.75 -4.44
N LEU A 7 -4.88 -17.77 -4.04
CA LEU A 7 -5.33 -18.79 -3.08
C LEU A 7 -5.88 -18.18 -1.77
N PHE A 8 -5.37 -17.01 -1.38
CA PHE A 8 -5.88 -16.26 -0.24
C PHE A 8 -7.30 -15.72 -0.46
N GLU A 9 -7.64 -15.35 -1.69
CA GLU A 9 -8.98 -14.89 -2.07
C GLU A 9 -9.98 -16.04 -1.91
N ARG A 10 -9.62 -17.25 -2.38
CA ARG A 10 -10.44 -18.46 -2.22
C ARG A 10 -10.65 -18.89 -0.76
N LEU A 11 -9.72 -18.56 0.14
CA LEU A 11 -9.86 -18.89 1.56
C LEU A 11 -10.75 -17.88 2.30
N ALA A 12 -10.69 -16.60 1.92
CA ALA A 12 -11.55 -15.54 2.44
C ALA A 12 -13.01 -15.64 1.92
N ASP A 13 -13.19 -16.22 0.72
CA ASP A 13 -14.49 -16.38 0.04
C ASP A 13 -15.49 -17.28 0.78
N LYS A 14 -15.05 -18.04 1.80
CA LYS A 14 -15.96 -18.86 2.61
C LYS A 14 -16.67 -18.10 3.74
N THR A 15 -16.29 -16.85 4.03
CA THR A 15 -16.75 -16.18 5.27
C THR A 15 -17.64 -14.96 5.04
N GLN A 16 -17.73 -14.39 3.84
CA GLN A 16 -18.55 -13.19 3.61
C GLN A 16 -19.27 -13.26 2.27
N LYS A 17 -20.55 -13.64 2.37
CA LYS A 17 -21.69 -13.28 1.52
C LYS A 17 -21.36 -12.23 0.44
N LYS A 18 -21.36 -12.70 -0.83
CA LYS A 18 -21.48 -11.93 -2.09
C LYS A 18 -22.03 -10.51 -1.88
N THR A 19 -21.20 -9.52 -2.10
CA THR A 19 -21.62 -8.21 -2.57
C THR A 19 -21.39 -8.17 -4.08
N ASP A 20 -22.40 -7.72 -4.83
CA ASP A 20 -22.33 -7.38 -6.26
C ASP A 20 -21.36 -6.21 -6.49
N LEU A 21 -20.08 -6.41 -6.19
CA LEU A 21 -19.03 -5.46 -6.52
C LEU A 21 -18.65 -5.66 -7.97
N ASN A 22 -18.59 -4.55 -8.72
CA ASN A 22 -18.08 -4.58 -10.08
C ASN A 22 -16.64 -5.12 -10.05
N GLU A 23 -16.21 -5.82 -11.12
CA GLU A 23 -14.88 -6.45 -11.16
C GLU A 23 -13.76 -5.43 -10.84
N ASP A 24 -13.92 -4.19 -11.31
CA ASP A 24 -13.05 -3.05 -10.97
C ASP A 24 -12.94 -2.78 -9.47
N GLU A 25 -14.05 -2.82 -8.74
CA GLU A 25 -14.11 -2.55 -7.30
C GLU A 25 -13.45 -3.70 -6.52
N ARG A 26 -13.63 -4.93 -6.99
CA ARG A 26 -12.96 -6.12 -6.42
C ARG A 26 -11.45 -6.04 -6.60
N ILE A 27 -10.97 -5.66 -7.79
CA ILE A 27 -9.54 -5.49 -8.06
C ILE A 27 -8.97 -4.36 -7.19
N THR A 28 -9.65 -3.22 -7.13
CA THR A 28 -9.22 -2.06 -6.33
C THR A 28 -9.16 -2.42 -4.83
N ALA A 29 -10.17 -3.10 -4.30
CA ALA A 29 -10.20 -3.58 -2.91
C ALA A 29 -9.10 -4.62 -2.63
N SER A 30 -8.82 -5.50 -3.59
CA SER A 30 -7.72 -6.49 -3.51
C SER A 30 -6.35 -5.79 -3.41
N ILE A 31 -6.13 -4.76 -4.24
CA ILE A 31 -4.92 -3.94 -4.22
C ILE A 31 -4.83 -3.17 -2.90
N ALA A 32 -5.89 -2.50 -2.46
CA ALA A 32 -5.92 -1.79 -1.18
C ALA A 32 -5.58 -2.71 0.00
N THR A 33 -6.14 -3.93 0.02
CA THR A 33 -5.85 -4.94 1.05
C THR A 33 -4.40 -5.39 1.00
N HIS A 34 -3.84 -5.55 -0.20
CA HIS A 34 -2.43 -5.92 -0.36
C HIS A 34 -1.50 -4.78 0.09
N LEU A 35 -1.77 -3.54 -0.30
CA LEU A 35 -1.03 -2.36 0.14
C LEU A 35 -1.06 -2.22 1.67
N ALA A 36 -2.22 -2.38 2.31
CA ALA A 36 -2.32 -2.33 3.76
C ALA A 36 -1.44 -3.40 4.44
N LYS A 37 -1.41 -4.63 3.90
CA LYS A 37 -0.56 -5.71 4.41
C LYS A 37 0.93 -5.45 4.16
N LEU A 38 1.28 -5.02 2.94
CA LEU A 38 2.64 -4.74 2.53
C LEU A 38 3.23 -3.62 3.37
N LEU A 39 2.51 -2.50 3.48
CA LEU A 39 2.96 -1.32 4.20
C LEU A 39 2.90 -1.51 5.73
N GLY A 40 1.92 -2.26 6.23
CA GLY A 40 1.86 -2.64 7.65
C GLY A 40 2.89 -3.69 8.08
N THR A 41 3.57 -4.35 7.13
CA THR A 41 4.63 -5.31 7.44
C THR A 41 5.97 -4.59 7.51
N ARG A 42 6.73 -4.81 8.59
CA ARG A 42 8.09 -4.28 8.72
C ARG A 42 9.08 -5.13 7.91
N ALA A 43 9.87 -4.49 7.04
CA ALA A 43 10.94 -5.15 6.29
C ALA A 43 11.90 -5.91 7.22
N GLY A 44 12.32 -7.10 6.81
CA GLY A 44 13.11 -8.04 7.63
C GLY A 44 12.28 -8.95 8.54
N SER A 45 10.97 -8.71 8.70
CA SER A 45 10.09 -9.61 9.49
C SER A 45 9.77 -10.91 8.75
N VAL A 46 9.84 -10.89 7.41
CA VAL A 46 9.58 -12.04 6.56
C VAL A 46 10.88 -12.78 6.29
N LYS A 47 11.07 -13.95 6.92
CA LYS A 47 12.32 -14.74 6.85
C LYS A 47 12.69 -15.19 5.43
N THR A 48 11.71 -15.33 4.55
CA THR A 48 11.91 -15.77 3.15
C THR A 48 12.23 -14.61 2.21
N ARG A 49 11.86 -13.38 2.58
CA ARG A 49 12.04 -12.16 1.80
C ARG A 49 12.30 -10.97 2.73
N PRO A 50 13.56 -10.70 3.08
CA PRO A 50 13.90 -9.60 3.98
C PRO A 50 13.54 -8.22 3.39
N ASP A 51 13.38 -8.16 2.07
CA ASP A 51 12.94 -6.99 1.30
C ASP A 51 11.41 -6.77 1.32
N TYR A 52 10.62 -7.68 1.91
CA TYR A 52 9.15 -7.54 1.97
C TYR A 52 8.72 -6.69 3.15
N GLY A 53 8.08 -5.57 2.84
CA GLY A 53 7.50 -4.64 3.81
C GLY A 53 8.12 -3.25 3.76
N LEU A 54 7.64 -2.35 4.60
CA LEU A 54 8.25 -1.05 4.77
C LEU A 54 9.49 -1.14 5.66
N PRO A 55 10.64 -0.58 5.23
CA PRO A 55 11.81 -0.44 6.10
C PRO A 55 11.48 0.47 7.27
N ASP A 56 12.30 0.44 8.32
CA ASP A 56 12.14 1.36 9.44
C ASP A 56 12.31 2.81 8.93
N LEU A 57 11.22 3.55 8.96
CA LEU A 57 11.16 4.94 8.50
C LEU A 57 11.53 5.92 9.60
N ASN A 58 11.71 5.46 10.84
CA ASN A 58 11.97 6.30 12.00
C ASN A 58 13.48 6.34 12.31
N ASN A 59 14.26 6.85 11.36
CA ASN A 59 15.69 7.02 11.58
C ASN A 59 15.93 8.32 12.39
N ALA A 60 16.19 8.17 13.69
CA ALA A 60 16.41 9.28 14.64
C ALA A 60 17.60 10.18 14.29
N SER A 61 18.40 9.81 13.28
CA SER A 61 19.55 10.59 12.79
C SER A 61 19.18 11.65 11.74
N LEU A 62 17.93 11.68 11.26
CA LEU A 62 17.48 12.53 10.15
C LEU A 62 16.50 13.63 10.62
N SER A 63 16.51 14.76 9.90
CA SER A 63 15.49 15.80 10.07
C SER A 63 14.10 15.28 9.68
N ALA A 64 13.05 15.83 10.28
CA ALA A 64 11.66 15.43 10.02
C ALA A 64 11.27 15.46 8.53
N HIS A 65 11.85 16.39 7.76
CA HIS A 65 11.66 16.54 6.31
C HIS A 65 12.40 15.45 5.52
N ASP A 66 13.65 15.13 5.90
CA ASP A 66 14.40 14.05 5.26
C ASP A 66 13.76 12.68 5.52
N THR A 67 13.24 12.48 6.73
CA THR A 67 12.44 11.31 7.07
C THR A 67 11.20 11.20 6.19
N ALA A 68 10.44 12.29 5.99
CA ALA A 68 9.27 12.28 5.08
C ALA A 68 9.66 11.86 3.67
N ARG A 69 10.75 12.45 3.16
CA ARG A 69 11.25 12.18 1.81
C ARG A 69 11.73 10.74 1.65
N GLN A 70 12.40 10.18 2.66
CA GLN A 70 12.84 8.77 2.64
C GLN A 70 11.65 7.82 2.72
N SER A 71 10.67 8.11 3.59
CA SER A 71 9.41 7.35 3.67
C SER A 71 8.72 7.27 2.31
N ARG A 72 8.56 8.42 1.66
CA ARG A 72 7.97 8.52 0.32
C ARG A 72 8.67 7.61 -0.68
N LEU A 73 10.01 7.70 -0.77
CA LEU A 73 10.81 6.89 -1.69
C LEU A 73 10.76 5.39 -1.37
N ALA A 74 10.75 5.03 -0.08
CA ALA A 74 10.64 3.65 0.35
C ALA A 74 9.27 3.05 -0.01
N ILE A 75 8.19 3.78 0.24
CA ILE A 75 6.82 3.38 -0.14
C ILE A 75 6.73 3.21 -1.66
N GLU A 76 7.17 4.19 -2.45
CA GLU A 76 7.17 4.11 -3.93
C GLU A 76 7.90 2.88 -4.44
N LYS A 77 9.08 2.60 -3.87
CA LYS A 77 9.90 1.44 -4.27
C LYS A 77 9.20 0.13 -3.93
N VAL A 78 8.72 -0.02 -2.70
CA VAL A 78 8.09 -1.26 -2.24
C VAL A 78 6.79 -1.52 -3.01
N ILE A 79 5.97 -0.50 -3.28
CA ILE A 79 4.76 -0.69 -4.10
C ILE A 79 5.15 -1.14 -5.51
N ARG A 80 6.16 -0.53 -6.13
CA ARG A 80 6.62 -0.91 -7.47
C ARG A 80 7.16 -2.34 -7.54
N ASP A 81 7.87 -2.77 -6.50
CA ASP A 81 8.51 -4.09 -6.45
C ASP A 81 7.49 -5.22 -6.17
N TYR A 82 6.39 -4.91 -5.48
CA TYR A 82 5.44 -5.92 -4.96
C TYR A 82 4.03 -5.84 -5.52
N GLU A 83 3.62 -4.71 -6.08
CA GLU A 83 2.29 -4.52 -6.65
C GLU A 83 2.39 -4.13 -8.14
N PRO A 84 2.75 -5.08 -9.03
CA PRO A 84 2.99 -4.82 -10.45
C PRO A 84 1.72 -4.44 -11.22
N ARG A 85 0.53 -4.60 -10.62
CA ARG A 85 -0.73 -4.13 -11.22
C ARG A 85 -0.82 -2.60 -11.21
N LEU A 86 -0.09 -1.92 -10.32
CA LEU A 86 0.01 -0.48 -10.26
C LEU A 86 1.22 0.02 -11.05
N TYR A 87 0.98 1.04 -11.88
CA TYR A 87 1.93 1.73 -12.72
C TYR A 87 1.96 3.22 -12.36
N GLU A 88 3.03 3.93 -12.70
CA GLU A 88 3.16 5.37 -12.45
C GLU A 88 2.83 5.77 -11.00
N VAL A 89 3.36 4.99 -10.05
CA VAL A 89 3.14 5.22 -8.62
C VAL A 89 3.88 6.49 -8.17
N HIS A 90 3.12 7.45 -7.67
CA HIS A 90 3.59 8.69 -7.06
C HIS A 90 3.06 8.76 -5.64
N VAL A 91 3.95 8.97 -4.67
CA VAL A 91 3.56 9.12 -3.27
C VAL A 91 3.74 10.57 -2.89
N MET A 92 2.72 11.19 -2.31
CA MET A 92 2.78 12.53 -1.75
C MET A 92 2.65 12.45 -0.24
N THR A 93 3.36 13.31 0.49
CA THR A 93 3.19 13.44 1.94
C THR A 93 2.21 14.57 2.19
N ASP A 94 1.11 14.27 2.85
CA ASP A 94 0.19 15.29 3.36
C ASP A 94 0.65 15.65 4.76
N GLU A 95 1.35 16.79 4.88
CA GLU A 95 1.67 17.40 6.17
C GLU A 95 0.41 18.08 6.72
N SER A 96 -0.64 17.28 6.98
CA SER A 96 -1.85 17.77 7.60
C SER A 96 -1.51 18.37 8.97
N ALA A 97 -1.57 19.70 8.99
CA ALA A 97 -1.07 20.57 10.03
C ALA A 97 -1.67 20.25 11.41
N GLY A 98 -0.85 19.69 12.30
CA GLY A 98 -1.16 19.70 13.74
C GLY A 98 -0.72 18.49 14.54
N CYS A 99 -0.46 17.32 13.94
CA CYS A 99 -0.09 16.11 14.68
C CYS A 99 1.27 15.55 14.25
N VAL A 100 2.33 15.85 15.02
CA VAL A 100 3.70 15.34 14.81
C VAL A 100 3.78 13.81 14.78
N LEU A 101 2.78 13.13 15.37
CA LEU A 101 2.75 11.68 15.59
C LEU A 101 2.01 10.88 14.52
N LYS A 102 1.38 11.53 13.53
CA LYS A 102 0.68 10.86 12.43
C LYS A 102 1.07 11.51 11.12
N ARG A 103 1.63 10.73 10.20
CA ARG A 103 1.99 11.19 8.85
C ARG A 103 1.08 10.53 7.85
N THR A 104 0.38 11.34 7.07
CA THR A 104 -0.49 10.83 6.01
C THR A 104 0.27 10.90 4.69
N PHE A 105 0.15 9.85 3.89
CA PHE A 105 0.66 9.80 2.54
C PHE A 105 -0.48 9.46 1.59
N SER A 106 -0.49 10.13 0.44
CA SER A 106 -1.39 9.83 -0.67
C SER A 106 -0.60 9.11 -1.74
N ILE A 107 -1.11 7.99 -2.23
CA ILE A 107 -0.50 7.16 -3.27
C ILE A 107 -1.38 7.32 -4.51
N ASP A 108 -0.89 8.07 -5.48
CA ASP A 108 -1.49 8.17 -6.81
C ASP A 108 -0.86 7.11 -7.71
N ALA A 109 -1.69 6.29 -8.35
CA ALA A 109 -1.20 5.26 -9.25
C ALA A 109 -2.18 5.03 -10.42
N SER A 110 -1.64 4.55 -11.53
CA SER A 110 -2.39 4.10 -12.70
C SER A 110 -2.53 2.58 -12.64
N LEU A 111 -3.75 2.06 -12.81
CA LEU A 111 -4.06 0.64 -12.84
C LEU A 111 -4.53 0.26 -14.24
N ASP A 112 -3.90 -0.75 -14.85
CA ASP A 112 -4.36 -1.30 -16.12
C ASP A 112 -5.39 -2.40 -15.85
N MET A 113 -6.63 -2.19 -16.32
CA MET A 113 -7.70 -3.18 -16.28
C MET A 113 -8.08 -3.54 -17.71
N ASN A 114 -7.61 -4.68 -18.20
CA ASN A 114 -7.88 -5.16 -19.57
C ASN A 114 -7.57 -4.11 -20.67
N GLY A 115 -6.49 -3.34 -20.52
CA GLY A 115 -6.11 -2.29 -21.47
C GLY A 115 -6.77 -0.93 -21.24
N VAL A 116 -7.63 -0.80 -20.22
CA VAL A 116 -8.16 0.48 -19.75
C VAL A 116 -7.28 0.97 -18.60
N LYS A 117 -6.58 2.09 -18.80
CA LYS A 117 -5.83 2.76 -17.74
C LYS A 117 -6.79 3.56 -16.85
N LYS A 118 -6.82 3.23 -15.56
CA LYS A 118 -7.64 3.89 -14.54
C LYS A 118 -6.74 4.47 -13.47
N THR A 119 -6.91 5.76 -13.16
CA THR A 119 -6.20 6.37 -12.03
C THR A 119 -6.90 5.98 -10.72
N VAL A 120 -6.12 5.50 -9.77
CA VAL A 120 -6.55 5.14 -8.42
C VAL A 120 -5.71 5.91 -7.42
N VAL A 121 -6.35 6.38 -6.35
CA VAL A 121 -5.71 7.12 -5.26
C VAL A 121 -5.97 6.38 -3.98
N PHE A 122 -4.92 6.09 -3.23
CA PHE A 122 -5.00 5.46 -1.91
C PHE A 122 -4.42 6.37 -0.85
N SER A 123 -5.11 6.53 0.27
CA SER A 123 -4.63 7.33 1.39
C SER A 123 -4.16 6.40 2.50
N ILE A 124 -2.93 6.59 2.98
CA ILE A 124 -2.38 5.86 4.11
C ILE A 124 -1.98 6.81 5.22
N ALA A 125 -2.21 6.44 6.47
CA ALA A 125 -1.72 7.13 7.64
C ALA A 125 -0.74 6.22 8.37
N VAL A 126 0.49 6.70 8.54
CA VAL A 126 1.53 6.05 9.33
C VAL A 126 1.57 6.71 10.70
N ALA A 127 1.23 5.96 11.74
CA ALA A 127 1.36 6.39 13.12
C ALA A 127 2.83 6.30 13.58
N GLY A 128 3.19 7.07 14.60
CA GLY A 128 4.56 7.15 15.12
C GLY A 128 5.12 5.83 15.70
N ASP A 129 4.27 4.82 15.91
CA ASP A 129 4.63 3.45 16.31
C ASP A 129 4.90 2.52 15.11
N GLY A 130 4.79 3.03 13.87
CA GLY A 130 4.97 2.28 12.64
C GLY A 130 3.71 1.59 12.13
N ASN A 131 2.57 1.75 12.81
CA ASN A 131 1.30 1.20 12.32
C ASN A 131 0.78 1.99 11.12
N VAL A 132 0.38 1.27 10.06
CA VAL A 132 -0.17 1.86 8.84
C VAL A 132 -1.68 1.60 8.78
N ILE A 133 -2.45 2.66 8.60
CA ILE A 133 -3.91 2.63 8.41
C ILE A 133 -4.21 3.09 7.00
N LEU A 134 -4.93 2.29 6.23
CA LEU A 134 -5.41 2.67 4.89
C LEU A 134 -6.83 3.24 5.04
N ASN A 135 -7.05 4.46 4.54
CA ASN A 135 -8.31 5.21 4.64
C ASN A 135 -9.14 5.08 3.35
#